data_AF-A0A512H3I5-F1
#
_entry.id   AF-A0A512H3I5-F1
#
_cell.length_a   1.000
_cell.length_b   1.000
_cell.length_c   1.000
_cell.angle_alpha   90.00
_cell.angle_beta   90.00
_cell.angle_gamma   90.00
#
_symmetry.space_group_name_H-M   'P 1'
#
loop_
_entity.id
_entity.type
_entity.pdbx_description
1 polymer ?
#
loop_
_entity_poly.entity_id
_entity_poly.type
_entity_poly.pdbx_seq_one_letter_code
_entity_poly.pdbx_strand_id
1 'polypeptide(L)'
;MTLPSSDPAPLTRETLLSDAQAAQALLETLRWPRGRPLCPHCGFRHSYRLAGPGSPGVRFKCARCRKQYSVRRGTVLERSNVSEGRWLLALWLAVTAPGADLARRIHRATGVSPKTAWAMAGRIAAHPDDPVLVGLRREFERATPLVAGLGWEGGAVPVSMSSKSVSLGRLEMHP
;
A
#
# COMPACT_ATOMS: atom_id res chain seq x y z
N MET A 1 18.11 -32.94 -0.93
CA MET A 1 16.91 -32.19 -0.50
C MET A 1 17.31 -30.73 -0.33
N THR A 2 17.17 -29.95 -1.40
CA THR A 2 17.50 -28.52 -1.43
C THR A 2 16.50 -27.76 -0.57
N LEU A 3 17.01 -27.13 0.49
CA LEU A 3 16.26 -26.16 1.29
C LEU A 3 15.81 -25.02 0.35
N PRO A 4 14.54 -24.56 0.39
CA PRO A 4 14.15 -23.39 -0.37
C PRO A 4 14.95 -22.19 0.15
N SER A 5 15.69 -21.56 -0.76
CA SER A 5 16.47 -20.36 -0.51
C SER A 5 15.62 -19.33 0.24
N SER A 6 16.15 -18.85 1.37
CA SER A 6 15.53 -17.81 2.20
C SER A 6 15.79 -16.40 1.67
N ASP A 7 16.39 -16.29 0.47
CA ASP A 7 16.57 -15.02 -0.21
C ASP A 7 15.30 -14.68 -0.97
N PRO A 8 14.59 -13.57 -0.66
CA PRO A 8 13.44 -13.17 -1.43
C PRO A 8 13.92 -12.89 -2.84
N ALA A 9 13.46 -13.70 -3.80
CA ALA A 9 13.60 -13.42 -5.22
C ALA A 9 13.28 -11.94 -5.50
N PRO A 10 13.96 -11.30 -6.46
CA PRO A 10 13.68 -9.91 -6.81
C PRO A 10 12.17 -9.74 -7.01
N LEU A 11 11.63 -8.65 -6.45
CA LEU A 11 10.19 -8.32 -6.44
C LEU A 11 9.68 -8.04 -7.86
N THR A 12 9.63 -9.06 -8.71
CA THR A 12 9.15 -8.99 -10.07
C THR A 12 7.62 -9.05 -10.09
N ARG A 13 7.02 -8.48 -11.15
CA ARG A 13 5.57 -8.51 -11.38
C ARG A 13 5.05 -9.95 -11.34
N GLU A 14 5.81 -10.86 -11.91
CA GLU A 14 5.50 -12.28 -12.03
C GLU A 14 5.43 -12.93 -10.65
N THR A 15 6.43 -12.71 -9.79
CA THR A 15 6.46 -13.21 -8.41
C THR A 15 5.28 -12.69 -7.59
N LEU A 16 4.95 -11.41 -7.71
CA LEU A 16 3.80 -10.84 -6.99
C LEU A 16 2.46 -11.46 -7.43
N LEU A 17 2.33 -11.84 -8.69
CA LEU A 17 1.10 -12.42 -9.24
C LEU A 17 0.98 -13.93 -8.99
N SER A 18 2.10 -14.66 -8.94
CA SER A 18 2.13 -16.12 -8.76
C SER A 18 2.27 -16.56 -7.30
N ASP A 19 2.98 -15.79 -6.46
CA ASP A 19 3.26 -16.13 -5.07
C ASP A 19 2.44 -15.26 -4.11
N ALA A 20 1.35 -15.84 -3.60
CA ALA A 20 0.48 -15.20 -2.62
C ALA A 20 1.18 -14.96 -1.27
N GLN A 21 2.16 -15.79 -0.89
CA GLN A 21 2.89 -15.63 0.38
C GLN A 21 3.87 -14.47 0.27
N ALA A 22 4.61 -14.35 -0.83
CA ALA A 22 5.49 -13.22 -1.09
C ALA A 22 4.71 -11.90 -1.15
N ALA A 23 3.58 -11.88 -1.85
CA ALA A 23 2.69 -10.72 -1.88
C ALA A 23 2.19 -10.35 -0.48
N GLN A 24 1.79 -11.33 0.32
CA GLN A 24 1.35 -11.08 1.69
C GLN A 24 2.50 -10.54 2.58
N ALA A 25 3.70 -11.09 2.47
CA ALA A 25 4.86 -10.62 3.23
C ALA A 25 5.20 -9.17 2.88
N LEU A 26 5.20 -8.80 1.59
CA LEU A 26 5.41 -7.43 1.16
C LEU A 26 4.31 -6.49 1.68
N LEU A 27 3.06 -6.95 1.68
CA LEU A 27 1.96 -6.15 2.21
C LEU A 27 2.12 -5.91 3.73
N GLU A 28 2.61 -6.91 4.47
CA GLU A 28 2.91 -6.80 5.91
C GLU A 28 4.06 -5.80 6.17
N THR A 29 5.13 -5.82 5.37
CA THR A 29 6.27 -4.89 5.54
C THR A 29 5.89 -3.45 5.21
N LEU A 30 5.15 -3.23 4.11
CA LEU A 30 4.66 -1.91 3.74
C LEU A 30 3.73 -1.33 4.81
N ARG A 31 2.81 -2.14 5.32
CA ARG A 31 1.85 -1.71 6.34
C ARG A 31 2.52 -1.48 7.71
N TRP A 32 3.45 -2.35 8.08
CA TRP A 32 4.11 -2.35 9.38
C TRP A 32 5.64 -2.49 9.25
N PRO A 33 6.37 -1.41 8.88
CA PRO A 33 7.80 -1.48 8.58
C PRO A 33 8.69 -1.98 9.72
N ARG A 34 8.24 -1.83 10.98
CA ARG A 34 8.97 -2.30 12.18
C ARG A 34 8.51 -3.67 12.70
N GLY A 35 7.72 -4.40 11.91
CA GLY A 35 7.19 -5.71 12.30
C GLY A 35 6.26 -5.68 13.52
N ARG A 36 5.66 -4.52 13.84
CA ARG A 36 4.73 -4.35 14.97
C ARG A 36 3.31 -4.13 14.45
N PRO A 37 2.46 -5.18 14.39
CA PRO A 37 1.11 -5.05 13.89
C PRO A 37 0.28 -4.10 14.74
N LEU A 38 -0.26 -3.07 14.10
CA LEU A 38 -1.23 -2.17 14.70
C LEU A 38 -2.63 -2.76 14.56
N CYS A 39 -3.33 -2.95 15.68
CA CYS A 39 -4.70 -3.46 15.67
C CYS A 39 -5.67 -2.40 15.09
N PRO A 40 -6.39 -2.70 14.00
CA PRO A 40 -7.35 -1.76 13.40
C PRO A 40 -8.60 -1.54 14.26
N HIS A 41 -8.82 -2.34 15.30
CA HIS A 41 -9.99 -2.21 16.18
C HIS A 41 -9.77 -1.32 17.39
N CYS A 42 -8.55 -1.26 17.92
CA CYS A 42 -8.27 -0.59 19.19
C CYS A 42 -6.93 0.16 19.22
N GLY A 43 -6.16 0.16 18.12
CA GLY A 43 -4.88 0.85 18.02
C GLY A 43 -3.73 0.23 18.84
N PHE A 44 -3.93 -0.93 19.48
CA PHE A 44 -2.87 -1.58 20.24
C PHE A 44 -1.80 -2.19 19.32
N ARG A 45 -0.52 -2.07 19.70
CA ARG A 45 0.65 -2.43 18.87
C ARG A 45 1.24 -3.81 19.20
N HIS A 46 0.46 -4.67 19.84
CA HIS A 46 0.85 -6.04 20.15
C HIS A 46 -0.26 -7.01 19.74
N SER A 47 0.10 -7.90 18.82
CA SER A 47 -0.77 -8.91 18.26
C SER A 47 0.02 -10.18 17.98
N TYR A 48 -0.61 -11.32 18.23
CA TYR A 48 -0.07 -12.63 17.92
C TYR A 48 -0.34 -12.97 16.46
N ARG A 49 0.70 -13.44 15.76
CA ARG A 49 0.56 -13.97 14.40
C ARG A 49 -0.06 -15.35 14.48
N LEU A 50 -1.21 -15.52 13.85
CA LEU A 50 -1.89 -16.79 13.67
C LEU A 50 -1.59 -17.25 12.23
N ALA A 51 -0.54 -18.04 12.10
CA ALA A 51 -0.20 -18.75 10.87
C ALA A 51 -0.19 -20.23 11.21
N GLY A 52 -1.08 -21.01 10.59
CA GLY A 52 -1.16 -22.46 10.81
C GLY A 52 -1.19 -23.23 9.48
N PRO A 53 -0.70 -24.49 9.46
CA PRO A 53 -0.88 -25.36 8.31
C PRO A 53 -2.39 -25.56 8.07
N GLY A 54 -2.90 -25.08 6.94
CA GLY A 54 -4.31 -25.20 6.55
C GLY A 54 -5.18 -23.94 6.74
N SER A 55 -4.68 -22.85 7.32
CA SER A 55 -5.43 -21.58 7.37
C SER A 55 -5.25 -20.78 6.06
N PRO A 56 -6.32 -20.34 5.38
CA PRO A 56 -6.21 -19.50 4.19
C PRO A 56 -5.75 -18.09 4.57
N GLY A 57 -4.42 -17.91 4.58
CA GLY A 57 -3.72 -16.64 4.81
C GLY A 57 -3.40 -16.35 6.28
N VAL A 58 -2.43 -15.44 6.49
CA VAL A 58 -1.98 -15.04 7.83
C VAL A 58 -3.03 -14.14 8.49
N ARG A 59 -3.38 -14.48 9.74
CA ARG A 59 -4.25 -13.68 10.61
C ARG A 59 -3.45 -13.15 11.80
N PHE A 60 -3.96 -12.10 12.41
CA PHE A 60 -3.40 -11.47 13.61
C PHE A 60 -4.47 -11.41 14.68
N LYS A 61 -4.12 -11.78 15.92
CA LYS A 61 -4.99 -11.64 17.08
C LYS A 61 -4.44 -10.58 18.01
N CYS A 62 -5.21 -9.52 18.25
CA CYS A 62 -4.78 -8.47 19.17
C CYS A 62 -4.72 -8.99 20.60
N ALA A 63 -3.64 -8.68 21.33
CA ALA A 63 -3.49 -9.08 22.73
C ALA A 63 -4.45 -8.33 23.67
N ARG A 64 -4.86 -7.10 23.32
CA ARG A 64 -5.78 -6.27 24.14
C ARG A 64 -7.24 -6.59 23.89
N CYS A 65 -7.74 -6.39 22.66
CA CYS A 65 -9.16 -6.56 22.36
C CYS A 65 -9.53 -8.00 21.98
N ARG A 66 -8.55 -8.91 21.85
CA ARG A 66 -8.70 -10.33 21.48
C ARG A 66 -9.35 -10.60 20.11
N LYS A 67 -9.71 -9.55 19.36
CA LYS A 67 -10.27 -9.65 18.00
C LYS A 67 -9.20 -10.07 17.00
N GLN A 68 -9.62 -10.87 16.03
CA GLN A 68 -8.79 -11.29 14.91
C GLN A 68 -8.95 -10.32 13.73
N TYR A 69 -7.87 -10.10 12.99
CA TYR A 69 -7.85 -9.28 11.79
C TYR A 69 -6.81 -9.80 10.80
N SER A 70 -6.91 -9.38 9.54
CA SER A 70 -5.89 -9.67 8.52
C SER A 70 -5.11 -8.40 8.17
N VAL A 71 -4.02 -8.55 7.44
CA VAL A 71 -3.23 -7.43 6.89
C VAL A 71 -4.06 -6.53 5.94
N ARG A 72 -5.20 -7.02 5.43
CA ARG A 72 -6.12 -6.23 4.58
C ARG A 72 -7.09 -5.35 5.36
N ARG A 73 -7.25 -5.55 6.67
CA ARG A 73 -8.30 -4.87 7.44
C ARG A 73 -7.95 -3.41 7.69
N GLY A 74 -8.84 -2.46 7.40
CA GLY A 74 -8.57 -1.02 7.50
C GLY A 74 -7.64 -0.53 6.40
N THR A 75 -7.66 -1.19 5.23
CA THR A 75 -6.93 -0.76 4.04
C THR A 75 -7.85 -0.80 2.81
N VAL A 76 -7.41 -0.23 1.69
CA VAL A 76 -8.14 -0.26 0.40
C VAL A 76 -8.39 -1.68 -0.14
N LEU A 77 -7.67 -2.67 0.39
CA LEU A 77 -7.81 -4.09 0.06
C LEU A 77 -8.93 -4.77 0.86
N GLU A 78 -9.51 -4.11 1.87
CA GLU A 78 -10.56 -4.68 2.71
C GLU A 78 -11.79 -5.09 1.88
N ARG A 79 -12.33 -6.28 2.14
CA ARG A 79 -13.50 -6.85 1.44
C ARG A 79 -13.36 -6.95 -0.09
N SER A 80 -12.13 -6.95 -0.60
CA SER A 80 -11.85 -7.20 -2.01
C SER A 80 -11.62 -8.68 -2.28
N ASN A 81 -12.21 -9.20 -3.37
CA ASN A 81 -11.93 -10.54 -3.90
C ASN A 81 -10.67 -10.58 -4.78
N VAL A 82 -10.14 -9.41 -5.17
CA VAL A 82 -8.85 -9.30 -5.88
C VAL A 82 -7.71 -9.74 -4.95
N SER A 83 -6.74 -10.50 -5.50
CA SER A 83 -5.55 -10.98 -4.78
C SER A 83 -4.62 -9.85 -4.32
N GLU A 84 -3.84 -10.10 -3.26
CA GLU A 84 -2.85 -9.15 -2.72
C GLU A 84 -1.87 -8.69 -3.80
N GLY A 85 -1.35 -9.61 -4.61
CA GLY A 85 -0.40 -9.31 -5.67
C GLY A 85 -0.91 -8.28 -6.68
N ARG A 86 -2.16 -8.42 -7.11
CA ARG A 86 -2.79 -7.47 -8.04
C ARG A 86 -3.02 -6.11 -7.40
N TRP A 87 -3.35 -6.08 -6.11
CA TRP A 87 -3.44 -4.83 -5.35
C TRP A 87 -2.10 -4.15 -5.19
N LEU A 88 -1.04 -4.89 -4.88
CA LEU A 88 0.32 -4.35 -4.77
C LEU A 88 0.76 -3.72 -6.08
N LEU A 89 0.51 -4.38 -7.21
CA LEU A 89 0.83 -3.81 -8.52
C LEU A 89 0.00 -2.54 -8.81
N ALA A 90 -1.28 -2.53 -8.45
CA ALA A 90 -2.12 -1.34 -8.61
C ALA A 90 -1.67 -0.16 -7.74
N LEU A 91 -1.28 -0.43 -6.49
CA LEU A 91 -0.73 0.57 -5.58
C LEU A 91 0.62 1.09 -6.07
N TRP A 92 1.48 0.20 -6.56
CA TRP A 92 2.76 0.56 -7.16
C TRP A 92 2.57 1.52 -8.33
N LEU A 93 1.67 1.20 -9.27
CA LEU A 93 1.34 2.10 -10.39
C LEU A 93 0.78 3.45 -9.91
N ALA A 94 0.01 3.48 -8.83
CA ALA A 94 -0.53 4.72 -8.29
C ALA A 94 0.53 5.62 -7.67
N VAL A 95 1.64 5.05 -7.19
CA VAL A 95 2.78 5.78 -6.63
C VAL A 95 3.77 6.20 -7.71
N THR A 96 4.13 5.30 -8.62
CA THR A 96 5.18 5.53 -9.63
C THR A 96 4.69 6.30 -10.86
N ALA A 97 3.41 6.17 -11.21
CA ALA A 97 2.81 6.84 -12.35
C ALA A 97 1.38 7.30 -11.98
N PRO A 98 1.21 8.32 -11.12
CA PRO A 98 -0.10 8.89 -10.84
C PRO A 98 -0.67 9.55 -12.10
N GLY A 99 -1.98 9.43 -12.34
CA GLY A 99 -2.63 10.05 -13.49
C GLY A 99 -4.05 9.56 -13.74
N ALA A 100 -4.79 10.26 -14.59
CA ALA A 100 -6.20 9.97 -14.89
C ALA A 100 -6.42 8.59 -15.54
N ASP A 101 -5.41 8.05 -16.22
CA ASP A 101 -5.43 6.75 -16.89
C ASP A 101 -5.04 5.57 -15.98
N LEU A 102 -4.91 5.79 -14.66
CA LEU A 102 -4.51 4.76 -13.69
C LEU A 102 -5.34 3.47 -13.82
N ALA A 103 -6.66 3.57 -13.95
CA ALA A 103 -7.53 2.40 -14.11
C ALA A 103 -7.16 1.56 -15.34
N ARG A 104 -6.80 2.19 -16.46
CA ARG A 104 -6.40 1.50 -17.69
C ARG A 104 -5.05 0.81 -17.53
N ARG A 105 -4.10 1.46 -16.84
CA ARG A 105 -2.80 0.85 -16.50
C ARG A 105 -2.97 -0.36 -15.58
N ILE A 106 -3.80 -0.24 -14.54
CA ILE A 106 -4.13 -1.36 -13.63
C ILE A 106 -4.68 -2.55 -14.41
N HIS A 107 -5.65 -2.31 -15.30
CA HIS A 107 -6.23 -3.36 -16.14
C HIS A 107 -5.14 -4.11 -16.94
N ARG A 108 -4.28 -3.38 -17.67
CA ARG A 108 -3.20 -3.96 -18.48
C ARG A 108 -2.16 -4.72 -17.64
N ALA A 109 -1.85 -4.20 -16.45
CA ALA A 109 -0.82 -4.76 -15.59
C ALA A 109 -1.30 -6.00 -14.80
N THR A 110 -2.57 -6.05 -14.40
CA THR A 110 -3.08 -7.09 -13.49
C THR A 110 -3.97 -8.14 -14.18
N GLY A 111 -4.47 -7.84 -15.39
CA GLY A 111 -5.41 -8.68 -16.12
C GLY A 111 -6.82 -8.74 -15.53
N VAL A 112 -7.15 -7.92 -14.51
CA VAL A 112 -8.52 -7.83 -13.98
C VAL A 112 -9.45 -7.18 -14.99
N SER A 113 -10.77 -7.33 -14.85
CA SER A 113 -11.71 -6.63 -15.73
C SER A 113 -11.58 -5.09 -15.63
N PRO A 114 -11.88 -4.32 -16.70
CA PRO A 114 -11.83 -2.86 -16.67
C PRO A 114 -12.68 -2.25 -15.54
N LYS A 115 -13.86 -2.82 -15.28
CA LYS A 115 -14.74 -2.42 -14.17
C LYS A 115 -14.07 -2.58 -12.81
N THR A 116 -13.38 -3.70 -12.58
CA THR A 116 -12.61 -3.94 -11.36
C THR A 116 -11.45 -2.95 -11.25
N ALA A 117 -10.72 -2.72 -12.35
CA ALA A 117 -9.60 -1.78 -12.35
C ALA A 117 -10.04 -0.34 -12.03
N TRP A 118 -11.19 0.09 -12.55
CA TRP A 118 -11.77 1.39 -12.21
C TRP A 118 -12.16 1.49 -10.74
N ALA A 119 -12.81 0.45 -10.19
CA ALA A 119 -13.14 0.40 -8.76
C ALA A 119 -11.89 0.41 -7.87
N MET A 120 -10.81 -0.27 -8.28
CA MET A 120 -9.52 -0.24 -7.59
C MET A 120 -8.93 1.18 -7.58
N ALA A 121 -8.87 1.83 -8.75
CA ALA A 121 -8.36 3.21 -8.87
C ALA A 121 -9.18 4.19 -8.00
N GLY A 122 -10.51 4.08 -8.02
CA GLY A 122 -11.39 4.91 -7.19
C GLY A 122 -11.16 4.71 -5.69
N ARG A 123 -10.96 3.47 -5.23
CA ARG A 123 -10.62 3.20 -3.82
C ARG A 123 -9.30 3.81 -3.41
N ILE A 124 -8.28 3.71 -4.26
CA ILE A 124 -6.96 4.31 -4.02
C ILE A 124 -7.07 5.83 -3.92
N ALA A 125 -7.80 6.46 -4.85
CA ALA A 125 -8.00 7.91 -4.85
C ALA A 125 -8.79 8.40 -3.63
N ALA A 126 -9.79 7.63 -3.17
CA ALA A 126 -10.60 7.99 -2.01
C ALA A 126 -9.87 7.82 -0.65
N HIS A 127 -8.76 7.07 -0.61
CA HIS A 127 -8.02 6.77 0.63
C HIS A 127 -6.52 7.04 0.44
N PRO A 128 -6.13 8.31 0.24
CA PRO A 128 -4.71 8.67 0.07
C PRO A 128 -3.87 8.33 1.32
N ASP A 129 -4.48 8.35 2.50
CA ASP A 129 -3.85 8.04 3.79
C ASP A 129 -3.86 6.54 4.13
N ASP A 130 -4.19 5.68 3.17
CA ASP A 130 -4.14 4.23 3.36
C ASP A 130 -2.75 3.80 3.86
N PRO A 131 -2.65 3.00 4.93
CA PRO A 131 -1.37 2.70 5.57
C PRO A 131 -0.41 1.92 4.67
N VAL A 132 -0.91 1.14 3.71
CA VAL A 132 -0.09 0.43 2.73
C VAL A 132 0.40 1.41 1.67
N LEU A 133 -0.48 2.26 1.15
CA LEU A 133 -0.12 3.27 0.15
C LEU A 133 0.92 4.25 0.70
N VAL A 134 0.75 4.73 1.93
CA VAL A 134 1.71 5.59 2.63
C VAL A 134 3.02 4.85 2.86
N GLY A 135 2.99 3.59 3.27
CA GLY A 135 4.18 2.76 3.41
C GLY A 135 4.96 2.65 2.10
N LEU A 136 4.25 2.38 1.00
CA LEU A 136 4.85 2.26 -0.33
C LEU A 136 5.46 3.56 -0.85
N ARG A 137 4.80 4.71 -0.62
CA ARG A 137 5.37 6.03 -0.94
C ARG A 137 6.68 6.26 -0.21
N ARG A 138 6.74 5.95 1.09
CA ARG A 138 7.97 6.09 1.89
C ARG A 138 9.10 5.17 1.44
N GLU A 139 8.80 3.95 1.00
CA GLU A 139 9.80 3.06 0.40
C GLU A 139 10.32 3.65 -0.92
N PHE A 140 9.42 4.12 -1.78
CA PHE A 140 9.78 4.72 -3.06
C PHE A 140 10.65 5.98 -2.88
N GLU A 141 10.25 6.89 -1.99
CA GLU A 141 11.00 8.11 -1.66
C GLU A 141 12.41 7.79 -1.13
N ARG A 142 12.55 6.78 -0.26
CA ARG A 142 13.85 6.35 0.26
C ARG A 142 14.74 5.66 -0.78
N ALA A 143 14.15 4.98 -1.76
CA ALA A 143 14.87 4.34 -2.86
C ALA A 143 15.24 5.33 -3.99
N THR A 144 14.67 6.54 -3.98
CA THR A 144 14.91 7.60 -4.95
C THR A 144 15.84 8.75 -4.45
N PRO A 145 16.96 8.55 -3.72
CA PRO A 145 17.84 9.68 -3.40
C PRO A 145 18.73 10.12 -4.58
N LEU A 146 18.89 9.29 -5.62
CA LEU A 146 19.92 9.47 -6.66
C LEU A 146 19.47 10.27 -7.89
N VAL A 147 18.16 10.49 -8.07
CA VAL A 147 17.62 11.15 -9.27
C VAL A 147 17.30 12.64 -9.05
N ALA A 148 17.28 13.10 -7.79
CA ALA A 148 17.09 14.52 -7.48
C ALA A 148 18.33 15.38 -7.83
N GLY A 149 19.50 14.77 -8.01
CA GLY A 149 20.75 15.45 -8.39
C GLY A 149 21.18 15.27 -9.86
N LEU A 150 20.47 14.46 -10.64
CA LEU A 150 20.77 14.22 -12.05
C LEU A 150 19.57 14.70 -12.87
N GLY A 151 19.72 15.86 -13.53
CA GLY A 151 18.72 16.47 -14.39
C GLY A 151 18.19 15.49 -15.44
N TRP A 152 17.11 14.80 -15.08
CA TRP A 152 16.33 13.95 -15.98
C TRP A 152 15.33 14.85 -16.71
N GLU A 153 15.61 15.09 -17.99
CA GLU A 153 14.71 15.77 -18.92
C GLU A 153 13.86 14.70 -19.60
N GLY A 154 12.69 14.42 -19.03
CA GLY A 154 11.83 13.35 -19.54
C GLY A 154 10.46 13.31 -18.89
N GLY A 155 9.65 14.33 -19.15
CA GLY A 155 8.18 14.20 -19.14
C GLY A 155 7.48 14.08 -17.78
N ALA A 156 7.36 15.22 -17.09
CA ALA A 156 6.22 15.64 -16.27
C ALA A 156 5.30 14.58 -15.61
N VAL A 157 5.31 14.55 -14.27
CA VAL A 157 4.07 14.72 -13.49
C VAL A 157 4.29 15.77 -12.39
N PRO A 158 3.75 16.99 -12.49
CA PRO A 158 3.70 17.92 -11.37
C PRO A 158 2.52 17.55 -10.48
N VAL A 159 2.77 17.00 -9.30
CA VAL A 159 1.80 17.05 -8.20
C VAL A 159 1.98 18.40 -7.51
N SER A 160 1.28 19.42 -8.00
CA SER A 160 1.09 20.64 -7.23
C SER A 160 0.27 20.30 -6.00
N MET A 161 0.92 20.08 -4.86
CA MET A 161 0.28 20.20 -3.55
C MET A 161 -0.02 21.69 -3.35
N SER A 162 -1.22 22.13 -3.72
CA SER A 162 -1.70 23.44 -3.31
C SER A 162 -2.03 23.37 -1.81
N SER A 163 -1.06 23.81 -1.01
CA SER A 163 -1.29 24.18 0.38
C SER A 163 -2.20 25.41 0.39
N LYS A 164 -3.48 25.24 0.69
CA LYS A 164 -4.25 26.34 1.26
C LYS A 164 -3.94 26.40 2.74
N SER A 165 -2.96 27.23 3.06
CA SER A 165 -2.73 27.81 4.38
C SER A 165 -4.04 28.41 4.89
N VAL A 166 -4.48 27.96 6.06
CA VAL A 166 -5.48 28.64 6.88
C VAL A 166 -4.80 29.89 7.43
N SER A 167 -5.03 31.03 6.80
CA SER A 167 -4.65 32.33 7.35
C SER A 167 -5.63 32.68 8.48
N LEU A 168 -5.17 32.57 9.72
CA LEU A 168 -5.86 33.09 10.90
C LEU A 168 -5.79 34.62 10.83
N GLY A 169 -6.85 35.26 10.32
CA GLY A 169 -6.99 36.71 10.31
C GLY A 169 -7.16 37.22 11.74
N ARG A 170 -6.13 37.90 12.26
CA ARG A 170 -6.16 38.69 13.49
C ARG A 170 -6.98 39.96 13.20
N LEU A 171 -8.20 40.05 13.73
CA LEU A 171 -8.96 41.30 13.76
C LEU A 171 -8.48 42.09 14.99
N GLU A 172 -7.67 43.12 14.77
CA GLU A 172 -7.48 44.19 15.76
C GLU A 172 -8.62 45.20 15.56
N MET A 173 -9.41 45.41 16.62
CA MET A 173 -10.40 46.49 16.72
C MET A 173 -9.90 47.47 17.78
N HIS A 174 -9.51 48.67 17.36
CA HIS A 174 -9.44 49.87 18.17
C HIS A 174 -9.96 51.04 17.33
N PRO A 175 -10.77 51.92 17.92
CA PRO A 175 -10.28 53.26 18.24
C PRO A 175 -10.07 53.47 19.75
#